data_AF-A0A5J4RMN7-F1
#
_entry.id   AF-A0A5J4RMN7-F1
#
_cell.length_a   1.000
_cell.length_b   1.000
_cell.length_c   1.000
_cell.angle_alpha   90.00
_cell.angle_beta   90.00
_cell.angle_gamma   90.00
#
_symmetry.space_group_name_H-M   'P 1'
#
loop_
_entity.id
_entity.type
_entity.pdbx_description
1 polymer ?
#
loop_
_entity_poly.entity_id
_entity_poly.type
_entity_poly.pdbx_seq_one_letter_code
_entity_poly.pdbx_strand_id
1 'polypeptide(L)'
;MKHYIQILNLLFILVASLIETGCSQKVYPTAKVNYLSGNSETITMRAIGMGIDRYAAITNAELNAIDVVFFRGLPESEQKTALVGSNEAEERSKNEKYFSEFYDNKRYKTFVMSSIPVSNLVRITRREKNITVDVKINITALRKDLEQFNIIRKFGY
;
A
#
# COMPACT_ATOMS: atom_id res chain seq x y z
N MET A 1 16.91 58.00 -19.21
CA MET A 1 16.06 57.49 -18.10
C MET A 1 14.97 56.51 -18.56
N LYS A 2 14.13 56.83 -19.56
CA LYS A 2 13.06 55.91 -20.04
C LYS A 2 13.56 54.52 -20.50
N HIS A 3 14.70 54.45 -21.19
CA HIS A 3 15.29 53.16 -21.62
C HIS A 3 15.76 52.28 -20.46
N TYR A 4 16.22 52.85 -19.36
CA TYR A 4 16.67 52.09 -18.18
C TYR A 4 15.48 51.45 -17.44
N ILE A 5 14.35 52.16 -17.38
CA ILE A 5 13.09 51.68 -16.80
C ILE A 5 12.51 50.54 -17.65
N GLN A 6 12.62 50.63 -18.98
CA GLN A 6 12.18 49.54 -19.88
C GLN A 6 13.03 48.27 -19.71
N ILE A 7 14.35 48.41 -19.58
CA ILE A 7 15.25 47.26 -19.34
C ILE A 7 14.96 46.62 -17.97
N LEU A 8 14.71 47.42 -16.93
CA LEU A 8 14.38 46.92 -15.60
C LEU A 8 13.05 46.17 -15.57
N ASN A 9 12.03 46.67 -16.26
CA ASN A 9 10.72 46.00 -16.39
C ASN A 9 10.83 44.70 -17.20
N LEU A 10 11.66 44.65 -18.25
CA LEU A 10 11.90 43.44 -19.03
C LEU A 10 12.57 42.35 -18.18
N LEU A 11 13.52 42.75 -17.33
CA LEU A 11 14.24 41.85 -16.42
C LEU A 11 13.31 41.31 -15.31
N PHE A 12 12.39 42.12 -14.83
CA PHE A 12 11.40 41.72 -13.82
C PHE A 12 10.41 40.68 -14.38
N ILE A 13 9.96 40.84 -15.64
CA ILE A 13 9.08 39.88 -16.31
C ILE A 13 9.79 38.53 -16.54
N LEU A 14 11.08 38.56 -16.85
CA LEU A 14 11.89 37.37 -17.12
C LEU A 14 12.18 36.55 -15.84
N VAL A 15 12.26 37.21 -14.68
CA VAL A 15 12.37 36.56 -13.37
C VAL A 15 11.02 36.00 -12.90
N ALA A 16 9.91 36.69 -13.17
CA ALA A 16 8.58 36.23 -12.80
C ALA A 16 8.16 34.94 -13.54
N SER A 17 8.63 34.73 -14.77
CA SER A 17 8.33 33.53 -15.57
C SER A 17 9.03 32.25 -15.10
N LEU A 18 9.97 32.32 -14.14
CA LEU A 18 10.70 31.16 -13.63
C LEU A 18 10.01 30.44 -12.45
N ILE A 19 8.83 30.90 -12.01
CA ILE A 19 8.14 30.37 -10.81
C ILE A 19 7.15 29.25 -11.16
N GLU A 20 6.84 29.05 -12.44
CA GLU A 20 5.90 28.01 -12.84
C GLU A 20 6.64 26.77 -13.33
N THR A 21 6.70 25.72 -12.49
CA THR A 21 6.58 24.29 -12.88
C THR A 21 6.91 23.36 -11.70
N GLY A 22 6.17 23.50 -10.61
CA GLY A 22 6.09 22.48 -9.56
C GLY A 22 4.88 21.56 -9.74
N CYS A 23 4.68 20.99 -10.94
CA CYS A 23 3.56 20.09 -11.17
C CYS A 23 3.83 18.76 -10.45
N SER A 24 3.28 18.60 -9.24
CA SER A 24 3.31 17.35 -8.49
C SER A 24 2.55 16.28 -9.30
N GLN A 25 3.26 15.30 -9.84
CA GLN A 25 2.63 14.17 -10.53
C GLN A 25 1.73 13.43 -9.55
N LYS A 26 0.42 13.41 -9.81
CA LYS A 26 -0.49 12.54 -9.10
C LYS A 26 -0.16 11.10 -9.50
N VAL A 27 0.58 10.40 -8.64
CA VAL A 27 0.87 8.98 -8.82
C VAL A 27 -0.43 8.22 -8.60
N TYR A 28 -1.01 7.71 -9.68
CA TYR A 28 -2.14 6.81 -9.60
C TYR A 28 -1.65 5.47 -9.03
N PRO A 29 -2.28 4.92 -7.98
CA PRO A 29 -1.87 3.65 -7.42
C PRO A 29 -2.06 2.54 -8.47
N THR A 30 -0.96 2.02 -8.99
CA THR A 30 -0.96 0.77 -9.77
C THR A 30 -1.35 -0.39 -8.88
N ALA A 31 -2.02 -1.40 -9.45
CA ALA A 31 -2.31 -2.64 -8.75
C ALA A 31 -0.99 -3.31 -8.34
N LYS A 32 -0.62 -3.21 -7.05
CA LYS A 32 0.62 -3.75 -6.50
C LYS A 32 0.52 -5.23 -6.17
N VAL A 33 -0.66 -5.84 -6.31
CA VAL A 33 -0.95 -7.19 -5.83
C VAL A 33 -1.79 -7.95 -6.84
N ASN A 34 -1.37 -9.15 -7.20
CA ASN A 34 -2.08 -10.06 -8.09
C ASN A 34 -2.34 -11.41 -7.39
N TYR A 35 -3.43 -12.07 -7.75
CA TYR A 35 -3.72 -13.43 -7.29
C TYR A 35 -2.77 -14.44 -7.93
N LEU A 36 -2.35 -15.46 -7.17
CA LEU A 36 -1.61 -16.60 -7.68
C LEU A 36 -2.36 -17.90 -7.47
N SER A 37 -2.79 -18.15 -6.23
CA SER A 37 -3.51 -19.36 -5.84
C SER A 37 -4.14 -19.18 -4.46
N GLY A 38 -5.05 -20.07 -4.09
CA GLY A 38 -5.72 -20.02 -2.78
C GLY A 38 -7.02 -20.79 -2.77
N ASN A 39 -7.60 -20.89 -1.59
CA ASN A 39 -8.90 -21.48 -1.30
C ASN A 39 -9.57 -20.65 -0.18
N SER A 40 -10.62 -21.18 0.44
CA SER A 40 -11.35 -20.51 1.52
C SER A 40 -10.50 -20.19 2.76
N GLU A 41 -9.40 -20.91 2.96
CA GLU A 41 -8.57 -20.82 4.15
C GLU A 41 -7.32 -19.97 3.96
N THR A 42 -6.72 -20.02 2.77
CA THR A 42 -5.44 -19.37 2.48
C THR A 42 -5.45 -18.71 1.12
N ILE A 43 -4.69 -17.62 1.00
CA ILE A 43 -4.48 -16.95 -0.28
C ILE A 43 -3.00 -16.72 -0.49
N THR A 44 -2.52 -16.93 -1.70
CA THR A 44 -1.17 -16.62 -2.15
C THR A 44 -1.26 -15.51 -3.19
N MET A 45 -0.54 -14.43 -2.95
CA MET A 45 -0.58 -13.23 -3.76
C MET A 45 0.83 -12.81 -4.18
N ARG A 46 0.98 -12.33 -5.42
CA ARG A 46 2.20 -11.67 -5.85
C ARG A 46 2.10 -10.19 -5.55
N ALA A 47 2.89 -9.70 -4.61
CA ALA A 47 2.90 -8.31 -4.17
C ALA A 47 4.22 -7.62 -4.50
N ILE A 48 4.14 -6.38 -4.98
CA ILE A 48 5.29 -5.48 -5.13
C ILE A 48 5.42 -4.67 -3.84
N GLY A 49 6.58 -4.75 -3.20
CA GLY A 49 6.92 -3.96 -2.02
C GLY A 49 8.09 -3.02 -2.27
N MET A 50 8.08 -1.87 -1.60
CA MET A 50 9.10 -0.82 -1.71
C MET A 50 9.78 -0.57 -0.36
N GLY A 51 11.09 -0.31 -0.38
CA GLY A 51 11.87 -0.05 0.82
C GLY A 51 13.32 0.36 0.56
N ILE A 52 14.00 0.84 1.61
CA ILE A 52 15.42 1.23 1.57
C ILE A 52 16.37 0.02 1.40
N ASP A 53 15.93 -1.13 1.90
CA ASP A 53 16.62 -2.41 1.87
C ASP A 53 15.63 -3.55 1.58
N ARG A 54 16.16 -4.77 1.50
CA ARG A 54 15.39 -5.98 1.19
C ARG A 54 14.32 -6.27 2.24
N TYR A 55 14.64 -6.10 3.52
CA TYR A 55 13.72 -6.41 4.62
C TYR A 55 12.54 -5.44 4.65
N ALA A 56 12.82 -4.14 4.51
CA ALA A 56 11.81 -3.10 4.42
C ALA A 56 10.90 -3.32 3.20
N ALA A 57 11.48 -3.66 2.05
CA ALA A 57 10.71 -3.90 0.83
C ALA A 57 9.82 -5.16 0.94
N ILE A 58 10.30 -6.26 1.53
CA ILE A 58 9.49 -7.45 1.79
C ILE A 58 8.35 -7.13 2.76
N THR A 59 8.65 -6.39 3.83
CA THR A 59 7.65 -5.95 4.80
C THR A 59 6.55 -5.12 4.12
N ASN A 60 6.93 -4.18 3.26
CA ASN A 60 5.94 -3.40 2.50
C ASN A 60 5.11 -4.27 1.55
N ALA A 61 5.68 -5.31 0.94
CA ALA A 61 4.92 -6.25 0.09
C ALA A 61 3.85 -7.00 0.89
N GLU A 62 4.18 -7.48 2.09
CA GLU A 62 3.23 -8.13 2.99
C GLU A 62 2.10 -7.18 3.39
N LEU A 63 2.42 -5.94 3.76
CA LEU A 63 1.43 -4.92 4.11
C LEU A 63 0.50 -4.62 2.93
N ASN A 64 1.05 -4.43 1.72
CA ASN A 64 0.26 -4.23 0.52
C ASN A 64 -0.70 -5.42 0.27
N ALA A 65 -0.23 -6.64 0.50
CA ALA A 65 -1.04 -7.85 0.34
C ALA A 65 -2.19 -7.89 1.37
N ILE A 66 -1.93 -7.56 2.63
CA ILE A 66 -2.94 -7.49 3.68
C ILE A 66 -3.96 -6.37 3.44
N ASP A 67 -3.50 -5.18 3.04
CA ASP A 67 -4.38 -4.05 2.74
C ASP A 67 -5.37 -4.39 1.61
N VAL A 68 -4.92 -5.16 0.61
CA VAL A 68 -5.80 -5.66 -0.45
C VAL A 68 -6.86 -6.60 0.11
N VAL A 69 -6.48 -7.55 0.96
CA VAL A 69 -7.43 -8.46 1.63
C VAL A 69 -8.44 -7.69 2.49
N PHE A 70 -7.99 -6.68 3.24
CA PHE A 70 -8.82 -5.90 4.15
C PHE A 70 -9.77 -4.95 3.44
N PHE A 71 -9.27 -4.18 2.47
CA PHE A 71 -9.97 -2.98 1.99
C PHE A 71 -10.36 -3.02 0.52
N ARG A 72 -9.98 -4.06 -0.23
CA ARG A 72 -10.27 -4.12 -1.67
C ARG A 72 -10.90 -5.43 -2.11
N GLY A 73 -10.44 -6.52 -1.53
CA GLY A 73 -10.62 -7.86 -2.10
C GLY A 73 -9.68 -8.07 -3.27
N LEU A 74 -9.57 -9.33 -3.71
CA LEU A 74 -8.72 -9.72 -4.82
C LEU A 74 -9.54 -10.49 -5.85
N PRO A 75 -9.69 -9.97 -7.08
CA PRO A 75 -10.36 -10.68 -8.17
C PRO A 75 -9.77 -12.07 -8.40
N GLU A 76 -10.59 -12.97 -8.96
CA GLU A 76 -10.23 -14.37 -9.27
C GLU A 76 -9.91 -15.27 -8.06
N SER A 77 -9.87 -14.72 -6.85
CA SER A 77 -9.75 -15.48 -5.60
C SER A 77 -11.11 -15.81 -4.97
N GLU A 78 -11.15 -16.58 -3.88
CA GLU A 78 -12.35 -16.69 -3.02
C GLU A 78 -12.56 -15.44 -2.15
N GLN A 79 -11.51 -14.66 -1.90
CA GLN A 79 -11.55 -13.39 -1.19
C GLN A 79 -11.80 -12.22 -2.15
N LYS A 80 -12.88 -12.30 -2.95
CA LYS A 80 -13.20 -11.32 -4.01
C LYS A 80 -13.52 -9.93 -3.48
N THR A 81 -14.05 -9.86 -2.27
CA THR A 81 -14.47 -8.61 -1.61
C THR A 81 -13.54 -8.28 -0.46
N ALA A 82 -13.52 -7.01 -0.06
CA ALA A 82 -12.86 -6.55 1.16
C ALA A 82 -13.36 -7.34 2.39
N LEU A 83 -12.46 -7.75 3.28
CA LEU A 83 -12.86 -8.35 4.57
C LEU A 83 -13.48 -7.32 5.51
N VAL A 84 -12.93 -6.10 5.56
CA VAL A 84 -13.34 -5.06 6.50
C VAL A 84 -14.32 -4.10 5.83
N GLY A 85 -13.88 -3.41 4.78
CA GLY A 85 -14.70 -2.45 4.05
C GLY A 85 -13.88 -1.68 3.02
N SER A 86 -14.52 -1.16 1.98
CA SER A 86 -13.80 -0.54 0.86
C SER A 86 -13.30 0.88 1.10
N ASN A 87 -13.82 1.56 2.13
CA ASN A 87 -13.35 2.89 2.51
C ASN A 87 -12.23 2.77 3.56
N GLU A 88 -11.00 2.55 3.10
CA GLU A 88 -9.83 2.31 3.97
C GLU A 88 -9.65 3.39 5.05
N ALA A 89 -9.78 4.68 4.70
CA ALA A 89 -9.57 5.77 5.64
C ALA A 89 -10.62 5.77 6.75
N GLU A 90 -11.88 5.54 6.39
CA GLU A 90 -12.99 5.47 7.34
C GLU A 90 -12.85 4.25 8.25
N GLU A 91 -12.56 3.07 7.70
CA GLU A 91 -12.42 1.84 8.48
C GLU A 91 -11.23 1.89 9.44
N ARG A 92 -10.10 2.48 9.00
CA ARG A 92 -8.94 2.72 9.88
C ARG A 92 -9.27 3.70 10.99
N SER A 93 -9.99 4.79 10.70
CA SER A 93 -10.37 5.78 11.71
C SER A 93 -11.36 5.21 12.73
N LYS A 94 -12.36 4.45 12.29
CA LYS A 94 -13.35 3.79 13.18
C LYS A 94 -12.70 2.78 14.12
N ASN A 95 -11.66 2.09 13.66
CA ASN A 95 -11.02 0.98 14.38
C ASN A 95 -9.53 1.28 14.67
N GLU A 96 -9.20 2.53 14.98
CA GLU A 96 -7.81 3.02 15.07
C GLU A 96 -6.95 2.15 15.99
N LYS A 97 -7.44 1.84 17.20
CA LYS A 97 -6.72 1.02 18.17
C LYS A 97 -6.38 -0.37 17.62
N TYR A 98 -7.33 -1.01 16.93
CA TYR A 98 -7.09 -2.34 16.36
C TYR A 98 -6.00 -2.28 15.31
N PHE A 99 -6.08 -1.31 14.38
CA PHE A 99 -5.15 -1.23 13.27
C PHE A 99 -3.76 -0.74 13.69
N SER A 100 -3.63 0.15 14.67
CA SER A 100 -2.32 0.51 15.23
C SER A 100 -1.65 -0.69 15.89
N GLU A 101 -2.37 -1.44 16.72
CA GLU A 101 -1.84 -2.70 17.29
C GLU A 101 -1.57 -3.77 16.22
N PHE A 102 -2.38 -3.82 15.17
CA PHE A 102 -2.22 -4.79 14.08
C PHE A 102 -0.93 -4.53 13.28
N TYR A 103 -0.68 -3.27 12.91
CA TYR A 103 0.43 -2.87 12.05
C TYR A 103 1.71 -2.52 12.83
N ASP A 104 1.63 -1.67 13.84
CA ASP A 104 2.80 -1.09 14.53
C ASP A 104 3.49 -2.15 15.40
N ASN A 105 2.69 -2.96 16.11
CA ASN A 105 3.22 -4.09 16.90
C ASN A 105 3.48 -5.34 16.04
N LYS A 106 3.38 -5.22 14.70
CA LYS A 106 3.62 -6.29 13.73
C LYS A 106 2.77 -7.55 13.95
N ARG A 107 1.60 -7.43 14.60
CA ARG A 107 0.70 -8.57 14.83
C ARG A 107 0.23 -9.20 13.52
N TYR A 108 0.16 -8.43 12.44
CA TYR A 108 -0.11 -8.94 11.10
C TYR A 108 0.78 -10.12 10.67
N LYS A 109 2.02 -10.20 11.18
CA LYS A 109 2.97 -11.27 10.86
C LYS A 109 2.47 -12.65 11.27
N THR A 110 1.57 -12.76 12.27
CA THR A 110 1.01 -14.05 12.70
C THR A 110 0.08 -14.67 11.65
N PHE A 111 -0.42 -13.86 10.72
CA PHE A 111 -1.29 -14.31 9.63
C PHE A 111 -0.54 -14.54 8.31
N VAL A 112 0.70 -14.05 8.21
CA VAL A 112 1.59 -14.27 7.05
C VAL A 112 2.25 -15.63 7.19
N MET A 113 1.84 -16.59 6.36
CA MET A 113 2.37 -17.96 6.36
C MET A 113 3.74 -18.05 5.69
N SER A 114 3.96 -17.28 4.62
CA SER A 114 5.26 -17.20 3.95
C SER A 114 5.38 -15.91 3.12
N SER A 115 6.63 -15.47 2.95
CA SER A 115 7.01 -14.33 2.12
C SER A 115 8.23 -14.71 1.29
N ILE A 116 8.02 -15.07 0.03
CA ILE A 116 9.07 -15.59 -0.86
C ILE A 116 9.41 -14.53 -1.91
N PRO A 117 10.59 -13.89 -1.84
CA PRO A 117 11.02 -12.97 -2.88
C PRO A 117 11.21 -13.71 -4.21
N VAL A 118 10.52 -13.26 -5.26
CA VAL A 118 10.58 -13.83 -6.61
C VAL A 118 11.30 -12.92 -7.61
N SER A 119 11.70 -11.73 -7.18
CA SER A 119 12.61 -10.87 -7.93
C SER A 119 13.81 -10.45 -7.08
N ASN A 120 14.85 -9.96 -7.76
CA ASN A 120 15.90 -9.20 -7.10
C ASN A 120 15.38 -7.82 -6.65
N LEU A 121 16.12 -7.21 -5.73
CA LEU A 121 15.87 -5.85 -5.28
C LEU A 121 16.32 -4.88 -6.39
N VAL A 122 15.37 -4.19 -7.01
CA VAL A 122 15.64 -3.25 -8.11
C VAL A 122 15.51 -1.82 -7.60
N ARG A 123 16.47 -0.97 -7.96
CA ARG A 123 16.46 0.44 -7.56
C ARG A 123 15.49 1.22 -8.43
N ILE A 124 14.49 1.88 -7.83
CA ILE A 124 13.61 2.82 -8.54
C ILE A 124 14.20 4.24 -8.44
N THR A 125 14.55 4.68 -7.24
CA THR A 125 15.10 6.02 -6.99
C THR A 125 16.37 5.96 -6.14
N ARG A 126 16.95 7.13 -5.80
CA ARG A 126 18.14 7.17 -4.95
C ARG A 126 17.92 6.48 -3.59
N ARG A 127 16.70 6.53 -3.06
CA ARG A 127 16.32 6.04 -1.71
C ARG A 127 15.31 4.90 -1.72
N GLU A 128 14.71 4.58 -2.86
CA GLU A 128 13.65 3.58 -2.95
C GLU A 128 14.04 2.43 -3.88
N LYS A 129 13.83 1.22 -3.39
CA LYS A 129 14.02 -0.02 -4.13
C LYS A 129 12.74 -0.83 -4.06
N ASN A 130 12.42 -1.59 -5.10
CA ASN A 130 11.29 -2.49 -5.11
C ASN A 130 11.74 -3.95 -5.19
N ILE A 131 10.87 -4.83 -4.71
CA ILE A 131 11.01 -6.27 -4.81
C ILE A 131 9.63 -6.88 -5.02
N THR A 132 9.56 -7.95 -5.80
CA THR A 132 8.35 -8.73 -5.99
C THR A 132 8.41 -9.93 -5.05
N VAL A 133 7.34 -10.16 -4.30
CA VAL A 133 7.25 -11.18 -3.26
C VAL A 133 5.95 -11.95 -3.42
N ASP A 134 6.03 -13.27 -3.38
CA ASP A 134 4.87 -14.13 -3.25
C ASP A 134 4.57 -14.28 -1.75
N VAL A 135 3.44 -13.72 -1.32
CA VAL A 135 2.99 -13.66 0.07
C VAL A 135 1.81 -14.60 0.24
N LYS A 136 1.94 -15.58 1.15
CA LYS A 136 0.84 -16.48 1.54
C LYS A 136 0.25 -16.03 2.87
N ILE A 137 -1.06 -15.87 2.93
CA ILE A 137 -1.81 -15.41 4.11
C ILE A 137 -2.84 -16.46 4.53
N ASN A 138 -2.97 -16.66 5.84
CA ASN A 138 -4.04 -17.44 6.46
C ASN A 138 -5.30 -16.58 6.62
N ILE A 139 -6.22 -16.68 5.67
CA ILE A 139 -7.48 -15.92 5.64
C ILE A 139 -8.41 -16.35 6.78
N THR A 140 -8.48 -17.64 7.11
CA THR A 140 -9.35 -18.11 8.20
C THR A 140 -8.95 -17.52 9.53
N ALA A 141 -7.65 -17.54 9.87
CA ALA A 141 -7.17 -16.96 11.12
C ALA A 141 -7.35 -15.44 11.15
N LEU A 142 -7.10 -14.78 10.02
CA LEU A 142 -7.26 -13.34 9.88
C LEU A 142 -8.72 -12.89 10.06
N ARG A 143 -9.67 -13.63 9.48
CA ARG A 143 -11.11 -13.38 9.63
C ARG A 143 -11.56 -13.57 11.08
N LYS A 144 -11.13 -14.65 11.73
CA LYS A 144 -11.45 -14.91 13.15
C LYS A 144 -10.92 -13.83 14.07
N ASP A 145 -9.73 -13.30 13.79
CA ASP A 145 -9.17 -12.17 14.55
C ASP A 145 -10.02 -10.91 14.40
N LEU A 146 -10.39 -10.55 13.16
CA LEU A 146 -11.29 -9.42 12.91
C LEU A 146 -12.64 -9.58 13.64
N GLU A 147 -13.20 -10.78 13.65
CA GLU A 147 -14.43 -11.10 14.38
C GLU A 147 -14.27 -11.00 15.90
N GLN A 148 -13.15 -11.50 16.43
CA GLN A 148 -12.85 -11.48 17.87
C GLN A 148 -12.73 -10.05 18.40
N PHE A 149 -12.14 -9.15 17.60
CA PHE A 149 -11.99 -7.73 17.93
C PHE A 149 -13.20 -6.87 17.49
N ASN A 150 -14.29 -7.49 17.02
CA ASN A 150 -15.53 -6.82 16.57
C ASN A 150 -15.31 -5.83 15.42
N ILE A 151 -14.29 -6.04 14.58
CA ILE A 151 -14.02 -5.24 13.39
C ILE A 151 -15.02 -5.60 12.28
N ILE A 152 -15.38 -6.88 12.20
CA ILE A 152 -16.38 -7.40 11.29
C ILE A 152 -17.41 -8.23 12.06
N ARG A 153 -18.60 -8.38 11.47
CA ARG A 153 -19.65 -9.23 12.05
C ARG A 153 -19.30 -10.70 11.85
N LYS A 154 -19.61 -11.52 12.86
CA LYS A 154 -19.57 -12.98 12.74
C LYS A 154 -20.66 -13.44 11.79
N PHE A 155 -20.31 -14.30 10.84
CA PHE A 155 -21.27 -14.97 9.96
C PHE A 155 -21.37 -16.44 10.36
N GLY A 156 -22.52 -16.85 10.90
CA GLY A 156 -22.76 -18.21 11.39
C GLY A 156 -22.42 -18.41 12.87
N TYR A 157 -23.16 -19.32 13.53
CA TYR A 157 -23.04 -19.66 14.97
C TYR A 157 -22.00 -20.74 15.22
#